data_AF-A0A8I0EXA6-F1
#
_entry.id   AF-A0A8I0EXA6-F1
#
_cell.length_a   1.000
_cell.length_b   1.000
_cell.length_c   1.000
_cell.angle_alpha   90.00
_cell.angle_beta   90.00
_cell.angle_gamma   90.00
#
_symmetry.space_group_name_H-M   'P 1'
#
loop_
_entity.id
_entity.type
_entity.pdbx_description
1 polymer ?
#
loop_
_entity_poly.entity_id
_entity_poly.type
_entity_poly.pdbx_seq_one_letter_code
_entity_poly.pdbx_strand_id
1 'polypeptide(L)'
;MNKAAQRLVVLAAAGIFVMGTLLGIRLSFASPEPVSEEAACEIKKVARGEVLSSNLVMVHVYNSSRRTGAANRVKINLERRGFLGGVAKNNPGKVRTKNVAILTNEPDDPRVRLVAAQFKGKVERVPADFETEDGISILIGPKYAGLNKDASTKIEAGRDVSVCVPAITLP
;
A
#
# COMPACT_ATOMS: atom_id res chain seq x y z
N MET A 1 -60.61 38.66 -4.83
CA MET A 1 -59.32 38.37 -5.51
C MET A 1 -59.58 38.10 -6.98
N ASN A 2 -58.85 38.79 -7.87
CA ASN A 2 -59.07 38.71 -9.31
C ASN A 2 -58.53 37.37 -9.85
N LYS A 3 -59.33 36.57 -10.56
CA LYS A 3 -58.95 35.22 -11.03
C LYS A 3 -57.64 35.24 -11.86
N ALA A 4 -57.36 36.36 -12.51
CA ALA A 4 -56.11 36.60 -13.23
C ALA A 4 -54.87 36.61 -12.31
N ALA A 5 -54.95 37.30 -11.16
CA ALA A 5 -53.84 37.38 -10.21
C ALA A 5 -53.54 36.01 -9.56
N GLN A 6 -54.57 35.23 -9.27
CA GLN A 6 -54.41 33.88 -8.72
C GLN A 6 -53.75 32.92 -9.71
N ARG A 7 -54.10 33.00 -11.01
CA ARG A 7 -53.46 32.21 -12.06
C ARG A 7 -51.98 32.58 -12.24
N LEU A 8 -51.65 33.87 -12.13
CA LEU A 8 -50.29 34.37 -12.28
C LEU A 8 -49.38 33.89 -11.14
N VAL A 9 -49.88 33.90 -9.91
CA VAL A 9 -49.14 33.38 -8.73
C VAL A 9 -48.90 31.88 -8.83
N VAL A 10 -49.91 31.09 -9.24
CA VAL A 10 -49.75 29.64 -9.41
C VAL A 10 -48.73 29.30 -10.51
N LEU A 11 -48.77 30.03 -11.64
CA LEU A 11 -47.79 29.85 -12.71
C LEU A 11 -46.37 30.22 -12.28
N ALA A 12 -46.21 31.30 -11.52
CA ALA A 12 -44.91 31.70 -10.98
C ALA A 12 -44.35 30.66 -9.99
N ALA A 13 -45.17 30.16 -9.07
CA ALA A 13 -44.77 29.13 -8.12
C ALA A 13 -44.38 27.81 -8.82
N ALA A 14 -45.17 27.40 -9.82
CA ALA A 14 -44.87 26.22 -10.63
C ALA A 14 -43.55 26.40 -11.42
N GLY A 15 -43.30 27.59 -11.97
CA GLY A 15 -42.05 27.93 -12.65
C GLY A 15 -40.83 27.82 -11.74
N ILE A 16 -40.91 28.35 -10.52
CA ILE A 16 -39.83 28.25 -9.51
C ILE A 16 -39.58 26.78 -9.13
N PHE A 17 -40.64 25.99 -8.94
CA PHE A 17 -40.53 24.58 -8.57
C PHE A 17 -39.86 23.75 -9.67
N VAL A 18 -40.24 23.97 -10.94
CA VAL A 18 -39.62 23.28 -12.08
C VAL A 18 -38.15 23.68 -12.21
N MET A 19 -37.84 24.97 -12.09
CA MET A 19 -36.46 25.46 -12.18
C MET A 19 -35.58 24.89 -11.05
N GLY A 20 -36.09 24.88 -9.81
CA GLY A 20 -35.39 24.29 -8.67
C GLY A 20 -35.15 22.79 -8.82
N THR A 21 -36.14 22.05 -9.35
CA THR A 21 -36.00 20.61 -9.61
C THR A 21 -34.94 20.33 -10.68
N LEU A 22 -34.92 21.11 -11.76
CA LEU A 22 -33.92 20.97 -12.83
C LEU A 22 -32.51 21.29 -12.32
N LEU A 23 -32.36 22.35 -11.52
CA LEU A 23 -31.08 22.70 -10.90
C LEU A 23 -30.63 21.62 -9.90
N GLY A 24 -31.54 21.13 -9.06
CA GLY A 24 -31.27 20.08 -8.09
C GLY A 24 -30.81 18.78 -8.75
N ILE A 25 -31.47 18.35 -9.83
CA ILE A 25 -31.05 17.18 -10.62
C ILE A 25 -29.66 17.43 -11.22
N ARG A 26 -29.42 18.59 -11.84
CA ARG A 26 -28.11 18.92 -12.43
C ARG A 26 -26.98 18.90 -11.41
N LEU A 27 -27.21 19.40 -10.21
CA LEU A 27 -26.21 19.41 -9.13
C LEU A 27 -26.03 18.02 -8.50
N SER A 28 -27.10 17.24 -8.38
CA SER A 28 -27.03 15.88 -7.80
C SER A 28 -26.32 14.88 -8.71
N PHE A 29 -26.39 15.09 -10.03
CA PHE A 29 -25.70 14.30 -11.03
C PHE A 29 -24.46 15.00 -11.61
N ALA A 30 -23.99 16.08 -10.98
CA ALA A 30 -22.70 16.66 -11.33
C ALA A 30 -21.61 15.67 -10.90
N SER A 31 -20.76 15.26 -11.85
CA SER A 31 -19.56 14.52 -11.51
C SER A 31 -18.66 15.38 -10.62
N PRO A 32 -18.07 14.85 -9.55
CA PRO A 32 -17.06 15.58 -8.80
C PRO A 32 -15.94 15.98 -9.76
N GLU A 33 -15.40 17.19 -9.60
CA GLU A 33 -14.15 17.57 -10.26
C GLU A 33 -13.11 16.47 -9.98
N PRO A 34 -12.35 16.02 -10.99
CA PRO A 34 -11.29 15.07 -10.74
C PRO A 34 -10.31 15.76 -9.80
N VAL A 35 -10.32 15.33 -8.53
CA VAL A 35 -9.23 15.65 -7.62
C VAL A 35 -8.01 15.11 -8.32
N SER A 36 -7.14 16.01 -8.79
CA SER A 36 -5.81 15.64 -9.28
C SER A 36 -5.22 14.71 -8.23
N GLU A 37 -5.01 13.44 -8.58
CA GLU A 37 -4.28 12.47 -7.78
C GLU A 37 -2.84 13.00 -7.64
N GLU A 38 -2.63 13.99 -6.77
CA GLU A 38 -1.32 14.29 -6.27
C GLU A 38 -0.80 12.99 -5.70
N ALA A 39 0.25 12.46 -6.35
CA ALA A 39 0.78 11.13 -6.07
C ALA A 39 0.89 10.95 -4.55
N ALA A 40 0.13 10.00 -4.00
CA ALA A 40 0.12 9.68 -2.57
C ALA A 40 1.50 9.22 -2.04
N CYS A 41 2.50 9.18 -2.91
CA CYS A 41 3.88 8.92 -2.58
C CYS A 41 4.87 9.80 -3.35
N GLU A 42 5.91 10.22 -2.63
CA GLU A 42 7.10 10.81 -3.19
C GLU A 42 7.95 9.69 -3.82
N ILE A 43 8.15 9.73 -5.13
CA ILE A 43 9.00 8.76 -5.83
C ILE A 43 10.47 9.10 -5.55
N LYS A 44 11.11 8.32 -4.66
CA LYS A 44 12.55 8.41 -4.41
C LYS A 44 13.28 7.47 -5.35
N LYS A 45 14.20 8.03 -6.14
CA LYS A 45 15.11 7.28 -7.00
C LYS A 45 16.41 7.05 -6.24
N VAL A 46 16.84 5.80 -6.18
CA VAL A 46 18.14 5.38 -5.68
C VAL A 46 18.94 4.91 -6.89
N ALA A 47 20.00 5.64 -7.22
CA ALA A 47 20.84 5.30 -8.37
C ALA A 47 21.71 4.06 -8.07
N ARG A 48 22.16 3.37 -9.12
CA ARG A 48 23.18 2.33 -8.99
C ARG A 48 24.43 2.87 -8.27
N GLY A 49 24.90 2.14 -7.26
CA GLY A 49 26.02 2.52 -6.40
C GLY A 49 25.63 3.42 -5.24
N GLU A 50 24.39 3.92 -5.19
CA GLU A 50 23.88 4.67 -4.05
C GLU A 50 23.39 3.71 -2.94
N VAL A 51 23.38 4.20 -1.70
CA VAL A 51 23.00 3.40 -0.54
C VAL A 51 21.47 3.31 -0.44
N LEU A 52 20.93 2.13 -0.70
CA LEU A 52 19.55 1.78 -0.38
C LEU A 52 19.43 1.47 1.11
N SER A 53 18.66 2.28 1.82
CA SER A 53 18.36 2.14 3.24
C SER A 53 16.99 1.50 3.46
N SER A 54 16.82 0.78 4.58
CA SER A 54 15.57 0.11 4.95
C SER A 54 14.36 1.05 5.02
N ASN A 55 14.56 2.33 5.35
CA ASN A 55 13.49 3.34 5.45
C ASN A 55 12.85 3.69 4.11
N LEU A 56 13.40 3.19 3.01
CA LEU A 56 12.84 3.29 1.67
C LEU A 56 12.21 1.96 1.23
N VAL A 57 12.03 0.98 2.12
CA VAL A 57 11.51 -0.34 1.73
C VAL A 57 10.27 -0.67 2.55
N MET A 58 9.13 -0.72 1.87
CA MET A 58 7.87 -1.19 2.43
C MET A 58 7.82 -2.71 2.45
N VAL A 59 7.42 -3.27 3.59
CA VAL A 59 7.36 -4.72 3.82
C VAL A 59 5.95 -5.16 4.22
N HIS A 60 5.43 -6.16 3.52
CA HIS A 60 4.15 -6.81 3.81
C HIS A 60 4.43 -8.22 4.32
N VAL A 61 3.81 -8.62 5.42
CA VAL A 61 4.10 -9.92 6.07
C VAL A 61 2.87 -10.82 6.06
N TYR A 62 3.04 -12.01 5.51
CA TYR A 62 2.03 -13.03 5.34
C TYR A 62 2.36 -14.25 6.19
N ASN A 63 1.43 -14.66 7.05
CA ASN A 63 1.59 -15.83 7.90
C ASN A 63 1.16 -17.11 7.19
N SER A 64 2.10 -18.04 7.00
CA SER A 64 1.84 -19.41 6.53
C SER A 64 1.93 -20.46 7.63
N SER A 65 2.06 -20.03 8.89
CA SER A 65 2.09 -20.91 10.06
C SER A 65 0.76 -20.92 10.81
N ARG A 66 0.60 -21.85 11.76
CA ARG A 66 -0.54 -21.88 12.70
C ARG A 66 -0.37 -20.94 13.90
N ARG A 67 0.72 -20.16 13.96
CA ARG A 67 1.02 -19.29 15.12
C ARG A 67 0.30 -17.95 14.98
N THR A 68 -0.64 -17.68 15.90
CA THR A 68 -1.39 -16.42 15.93
C THR A 68 -0.48 -15.21 16.14
N GLY A 69 -0.73 -14.14 15.38
CA GLY A 69 0.00 -12.87 15.46
C GLY A 69 1.46 -12.93 14.97
N ALA A 70 1.89 -14.03 14.34
CA ALA A 70 3.27 -14.16 13.87
C ALA A 70 3.64 -13.09 12.83
N ALA A 71 2.77 -12.85 11.84
CA ALA A 71 3.00 -11.82 10.83
C ALA A 71 3.15 -10.42 11.46
N ASN A 72 2.24 -10.05 12.37
CA ASN A 72 2.27 -8.72 13.00
C ASN A 72 3.54 -8.52 13.84
N ARG A 73 3.95 -9.53 14.62
CA ARG A 73 5.22 -9.45 15.38
C ARG A 73 6.43 -9.31 14.47
N VAL A 74 6.48 -10.03 13.35
CA VAL A 74 7.58 -9.92 12.38
C VAL A 74 7.58 -8.54 11.73
N LYS A 75 6.42 -8.02 11.33
CA LYS A 75 6.29 -6.66 10.79
C LYS A 75 6.85 -5.62 11.77
N ILE A 76 6.39 -5.63 13.02
CA ILE A 76 6.89 -4.72 14.07
C ILE A 76 8.40 -4.84 14.28
N ASN A 77 8.96 -6.05 14.16
CA ASN A 77 10.41 -6.23 14.29
C ASN A 77 11.18 -5.64 13.10
N LEU A 78 10.62 -5.66 11.89
CA LEU A 78 11.20 -5.02 10.72
C LEU A 78 11.03 -3.50 10.79
N GLU A 79 9.87 -3.00 11.23
CA GLU A 79 9.64 -1.57 11.48
C GLU A 79 10.65 -1.00 12.47
N ARG A 80 10.94 -1.73 13.57
CA ARG A 80 12.00 -1.35 14.53
C ARG A 80 13.41 -1.32 13.94
N ARG A 81 13.62 -1.92 12.77
CA ARG A 81 14.87 -1.84 12.00
C ARG A 81 14.83 -0.76 10.93
N GLY A 82 13.78 0.05 10.93
CA GLY A 82 13.59 1.16 10.03
C GLY A 82 13.00 0.74 8.69
N PHE A 83 12.37 -0.43 8.54
CA PHE A 83 11.54 -0.71 7.35
C PHE A 83 10.19 -0.01 7.45
N LEU A 84 9.58 0.31 6.31
CA LEU A 84 8.22 0.84 6.28
C LEU A 84 7.23 -0.32 6.44
N GLY A 85 6.35 -0.23 7.43
CA GLY A 85 5.38 -1.28 7.74
C GLY A 85 4.16 -1.23 6.84
N GLY A 86 3.93 -2.30 6.08
CA GLY A 86 2.71 -2.49 5.30
C GLY A 86 1.69 -3.39 5.99
N VAL A 87 1.10 -4.27 5.20
CA VAL A 87 0.04 -5.20 5.62
C VAL A 87 0.62 -6.38 6.40
N ALA A 88 -0.06 -6.82 7.45
CA ALA A 88 0.22 -8.08 8.15
C ALA A 88 -1.05 -8.96 8.19
N LYS A 89 -1.08 -10.04 7.40
CA LYS A 89 -2.25 -10.92 7.30
C LYS A 89 -1.88 -12.41 7.21
N ASN A 90 -2.87 -13.30 7.25
CA ASN A 90 -2.64 -14.71 6.92
C ASN A 90 -2.43 -14.85 5.42
N ASN A 91 -1.63 -15.83 5.00
CA ASN A 91 -1.39 -16.11 3.59
C ASN A 91 -2.68 -16.60 2.91
N PRO A 92 -3.23 -15.86 1.92
CA PRO A 92 -4.40 -16.30 1.16
C PRO A 92 -4.04 -17.33 0.09
N GLY A 93 -2.76 -17.41 -0.30
CA GLY A 93 -2.26 -18.31 -1.33
C GLY A 93 -2.04 -19.76 -0.88
N LYS A 94 -1.67 -20.58 -1.86
CA LYS A 94 -1.26 -21.98 -1.72
C LYS A 94 0.23 -22.12 -1.49
N VAL A 95 1.06 -21.15 -1.91
CA VAL A 95 2.52 -21.17 -1.69
C VAL A 95 2.81 -21.24 -0.19
N ARG A 96 3.69 -22.16 0.21
CA ARG A 96 4.13 -22.33 1.61
C ARG A 96 5.64 -22.38 1.67
N THR A 97 6.18 -21.91 2.79
CA THR A 97 7.60 -22.03 3.11
C THR A 97 7.76 -22.62 4.51
N LYS A 98 8.90 -23.28 4.77
CA LYS A 98 9.21 -23.81 6.10
C LYS A 98 9.70 -22.70 7.03
N ASN A 99 10.55 -21.80 6.54
CA ASN A 99 11.17 -20.72 7.35
C ASN A 99 10.67 -19.35 6.90
N VAL A 100 11.26 -18.79 5.85
CA VAL A 100 10.90 -17.49 5.27
C VAL A 100 11.05 -17.58 3.76
N ALA A 101 10.10 -17.03 3.03
CA ALA A 101 10.20 -16.79 1.60
C ALA A 101 9.85 -15.34 1.29
N ILE A 102 10.52 -14.77 0.30
CA ILE A 102 10.14 -13.48 -0.28
C ILE A 102 9.37 -13.78 -1.57
N LEU A 103 8.17 -13.23 -1.68
CA LEU A 103 7.34 -13.34 -2.86
C LEU A 103 7.84 -12.31 -3.89
N THR A 104 8.51 -12.79 -4.95
CA THR A 104 9.08 -11.93 -5.99
C THR A 104 9.34 -12.71 -7.28
N ASN A 105 9.22 -12.03 -8.42
CA ASN A 105 9.67 -12.51 -9.72
C ASN A 105 11.09 -11.99 -10.07
N GLU A 106 11.58 -11.00 -9.32
CA GLU A 106 12.89 -10.37 -9.51
C GLU A 106 13.80 -10.66 -8.32
N PRO A 107 14.53 -11.78 -8.31
CA PRO A 107 15.38 -12.16 -7.18
C PRO A 107 16.59 -11.23 -6.97
N ASP A 108 17.00 -10.52 -8.01
CA ASP A 108 18.16 -9.63 -8.04
C ASP A 108 17.83 -8.18 -7.62
N ASP A 109 16.58 -7.89 -7.28
CA ASP A 109 16.19 -6.60 -6.71
C ASP A 109 16.98 -6.34 -5.39
N PRO A 110 17.71 -5.21 -5.27
CA PRO A 110 18.45 -4.89 -4.07
C PRO A 110 17.54 -4.77 -2.82
N ARG A 111 16.26 -4.41 -2.98
CA ARG A 111 15.26 -4.41 -1.89
C ARG A 111 15.01 -5.83 -1.37
N VAL A 112 14.88 -6.81 -2.28
CA VAL A 112 14.73 -8.23 -1.93
C VAL A 112 15.97 -8.72 -1.19
N ARG A 113 17.17 -8.35 -1.65
CA ARG A 113 18.43 -8.71 -0.99
C ARG A 113 18.53 -8.11 0.42
N LEU A 114 18.18 -6.82 0.56
CA LEU A 114 18.19 -6.12 1.85
C LEU A 114 17.25 -6.76 2.87
N VAL A 115 16.02 -7.10 2.43
CA VAL A 115 15.01 -7.76 3.26
C VAL A 115 15.45 -9.19 3.60
N ALA A 116 15.97 -9.96 2.64
CA ALA A 116 16.43 -11.32 2.86
C ALA A 116 17.53 -11.40 3.92
N ALA A 117 18.46 -10.43 3.92
CA ALA A 117 19.56 -10.37 4.89
C ALA A 117 19.07 -10.20 6.35
N GLN A 118 17.85 -9.67 6.55
CA GLN A 118 17.29 -9.47 7.90
C GLN A 118 16.92 -10.77 8.60
N PHE A 119 16.70 -11.85 7.85
CA PHE A 119 16.17 -13.09 8.41
C PHE A 119 17.28 -14.08 8.73
N LYS A 120 17.08 -14.89 9.78
CA LYS A 120 17.97 -16.01 10.09
C LYS A 120 17.69 -17.20 9.18
N GLY A 121 18.76 -17.87 8.76
CA GLY A 121 18.70 -19.06 7.93
C GLY A 121 18.45 -18.75 6.45
N LYS A 122 18.22 -19.81 5.66
CA LYS A 122 17.97 -19.67 4.23
C LYS A 122 16.60 -19.01 4.00
N VAL A 123 16.60 -17.95 3.18
CA VAL A 123 15.40 -17.28 2.67
C VAL A 123 15.15 -17.75 1.24
N GLU A 124 13.97 -18.28 1.01
CA GLU A 124 13.51 -18.70 -0.32
C GLU A 124 13.02 -17.48 -1.11
N ARG A 125 13.11 -17.54 -2.44
CA ARG A 125 12.51 -16.55 -3.35
C ARG A 125 11.59 -17.31 -4.26
N VAL A 126 10.32 -16.95 -4.25
CA VAL A 126 9.28 -17.68 -4.97
C VAL A 126 8.30 -16.68 -5.58
N PRO A 127 7.70 -16.98 -6.74
CA PRO A 127 6.66 -16.13 -7.29
C PRO A 127 5.43 -16.13 -6.36
N ALA A 128 4.70 -15.00 -6.34
CA ALA A 128 3.41 -14.92 -5.66
C ALA A 128 2.35 -15.68 -6.47
N ASP A 129 1.41 -16.33 -5.79
CA ASP A 129 0.23 -16.97 -6.38
C ASP A 129 -1.08 -16.22 -6.08
N PHE A 130 -0.97 -14.99 -5.60
CA PHE A 130 -2.05 -14.06 -5.32
C PHE A 130 -1.55 -12.62 -5.54
N GLU A 131 -2.47 -11.66 -5.61
CA GLU A 131 -2.14 -10.24 -5.78
C GLU A 131 -1.43 -9.69 -4.53
N THR A 132 -0.24 -9.14 -4.75
CA THR A 132 0.59 -8.51 -3.71
C THR A 132 0.48 -6.99 -3.78
N GLU A 133 0.43 -6.35 -2.62
CA GLU A 133 0.55 -4.90 -2.47
C GLU A 133 1.93 -4.39 -2.92
N ASP A 134 2.03 -3.10 -3.24
CA ASP A 134 3.27 -2.43 -3.60
C ASP A 134 4.32 -2.49 -2.47
N GLY A 135 5.42 -3.17 -2.72
CA GLY A 135 6.50 -3.36 -1.75
C GLY A 135 7.04 -4.78 -1.77
N ILE A 136 7.73 -5.17 -0.69
CA ILE A 136 8.28 -6.52 -0.57
C ILE A 136 7.34 -7.38 0.27
N SER A 137 6.75 -8.39 -0.37
CA SER A 137 5.88 -9.36 0.27
C SER A 137 6.70 -10.53 0.85
N ILE A 138 6.51 -10.81 2.14
CA ILE A 138 7.28 -11.78 2.92
C ILE A 138 6.34 -12.84 3.47
N LEU A 139 6.64 -14.10 3.20
CA LEU A 139 5.93 -15.25 3.70
C LEU A 139 6.68 -15.87 4.89
N ILE A 140 6.00 -16.05 6.02
CA ILE A 140 6.58 -16.63 7.25
C ILE A 140 6.03 -18.04 7.49
N GLY A 141 6.94 -19.00 7.61
CA GLY A 141 6.64 -20.40 7.84
C GLY A 141 6.66 -20.83 9.32
N PRO A 142 6.28 -22.08 9.62
CA PRO A 142 6.22 -22.61 10.99
C PRO A 142 7.59 -22.73 11.68
N LYS A 143 8.68 -22.83 10.91
CA LYS A 143 10.07 -22.90 11.41
C LYS A 143 10.78 -21.54 11.41
N TYR A 144 10.03 -20.44 11.43
CA TYR A 144 10.59 -19.10 11.53
C TYR A 144 11.59 -18.97 12.71
N ALA A 145 12.84 -18.64 12.37
CA ALA A 145 13.96 -18.60 13.33
C ALA A 145 14.27 -17.21 13.92
N GLY A 146 13.54 -16.17 13.50
CA GLY A 146 13.77 -14.79 13.95
C GLY A 146 14.58 -13.94 12.96
N LEU A 147 14.83 -12.69 13.35
CA LEU A 147 15.68 -11.75 12.60
C LEU A 147 17.15 -11.89 13.03
N ASN A 148 18.06 -11.70 12.08
CA ASN A 148 19.50 -11.67 12.29
C ASN A 148 19.91 -10.32 12.90
N LYS A 149 20.39 -10.30 14.15
CA LYS A 149 20.72 -9.07 14.91
C LYS A 149 21.79 -8.23 14.24
N ASP A 150 22.72 -8.86 13.54
CA ASP A 150 23.90 -8.22 12.95
C ASP A 150 23.68 -7.84 11.47
N ALA A 151 22.47 -8.05 10.95
CA ALA A 151 22.16 -7.71 9.57
C ALA A 151 22.17 -6.18 9.37
N SER A 152 22.92 -5.72 8.36
CA SER A 152 22.90 -4.32 7.93
C SER A 152 21.50 -3.91 7.47
N THR A 153 21.10 -2.69 7.81
CA THR A 153 19.87 -2.04 7.33
C THR A 153 20.11 -1.19 6.08
N LYS A 154 21.33 -1.27 5.52
CA LYS A 154 21.77 -0.56 4.33
C LYS A 154 22.47 -1.52 3.36
N ILE A 155 22.24 -1.33 2.06
CA ILE A 155 22.94 -2.06 1.00
C ILE A 155 23.22 -1.10 -0.16
N GLU A 156 24.34 -1.26 -0.84
CA GLU A 156 24.58 -0.56 -2.10
C GLU A 156 23.63 -1.10 -3.18
N ALA A 157 22.95 -0.19 -3.87
CA ALA A 157 22.03 -0.54 -4.94
C ALA A 157 22.83 -1.04 -6.15
N GLY A 158 22.65 -2.31 -6.52
CA GLY A 158 23.31 -2.89 -7.71
C GLY A 158 22.75 -2.38 -9.04
N ARG A 159 21.58 -1.72 -9.00
CA ARG A 159 20.84 -1.16 -10.13
C ARG A 159 20.02 0.03 -9.67
N ASP A 160 19.50 0.81 -10.61
CA ASP A 160 18.57 1.89 -10.30
C ASP A 160 17.25 1.32 -9.73
N VAL A 161 16.75 1.97 -8.68
CA VAL A 161 15.50 1.60 -8.00
C VAL A 161 14.68 2.85 -7.77
N SER A 162 13.41 2.82 -8.21
CA SER A 162 12.42 3.82 -7.82
C SER A 162 11.56 3.24 -6.70
N VAL A 163 11.40 3.99 -5.61
CA VAL A 163 10.53 3.61 -4.48
C VAL A 163 9.50 4.70 -4.25
N CYS A 164 8.25 4.29 -4.20
CA CYS A 164 7.11 5.08 -3.72
C CYS A 164 7.16 5.14 -2.19
N VAL A 165 7.53 6.28 -1.63
CA VAL A 165 7.55 6.53 -0.18
C VAL A 165 6.34 7.39 0.19
N PRO A 166 5.54 7.03 1.20
CA PRO A 166 4.38 7.82 1.59
C PRO A 166 4.78 9.28 1.91
N ALA A 167 4.14 10.24 1.25
CA ALA A 167 4.34 11.66 1.54
C ALA A 167 3.53 12.02 2.80
N ILE A 168 4.17 11.96 3.97
CA ILE A 168 3.54 12.42 5.22
C ILE A 168 3.70 13.94 5.28
N THR A 169 2.64 14.68 4.96
CA THR A 169 2.53 16.08 5.38
C THR A 169 2.09 16.10 6.84
N LEU A 170 3.02 16.42 7.74
CA LEU A 170 2.67 16.69 9.14
C LEU A 170 1.98 18.07 9.22
N PRO A 171 0.77 18.18 9.79
CA PRO A 171 0.12 19.47 10.03
C PRO A 171 0.83 20.29 11.12
#